data_AF-A0A8X6H5V5-F1
#
_entry.id   AF-A0A8X6H5V5-F1
#
_cell.length_a   1.000
_cell.length_b   1.000
_cell.length_c   1.000
_cell.angle_alpha   90.00
_cell.angle_beta   90.00
_cell.angle_gamma   90.00
#
_symmetry.space_group_name_H-M   'P 1'
#
loop_
_entity.id
_entity.type
_entity.pdbx_description
1 polymer ?
#
loop_
_entity_poly.entity_id
_entity_poly.type
_entity_poly.pdbx_seq_one_letter_code
_entity_poly.pdbx_strand_id
1 'polypeptide(L)'
;MKALHAAVYSTGPWERRMSFAAMFIMRLCILCLRYTPYGGGHPEALYHVFMQDFWSLVGAVISATQIPERWLPGKFDYAFNSHNIMHVLVVLGGLHMHWAVQKDFLWVAKSQCPK
;
A
#
# COMPACT_ATOMS: atom_id res chain seq x y z
N MET A 1 17.03 -4.06 24.10
CA MET A 1 17.90 -2.94 23.65
C MET A 1 18.63 -3.19 22.33
N LYS A 2 19.17 -4.39 22.04
CA LYS A 2 19.90 -4.66 20.79
C LYS A 2 19.10 -4.35 19.50
N ALA A 3 17.82 -4.71 19.44
CA ALA A 3 16.96 -4.43 18.28
C ALA A 3 16.71 -2.92 18.07
N LEU A 4 16.58 -2.16 19.15
CA LEU A 4 16.38 -0.70 19.11
C LEU A 4 17.66 0.02 18.65
N HIS A 5 18.83 -0.43 19.11
CA HIS A 5 20.12 0.07 18.65
C HIS A 5 20.33 -0.22 17.16
N ALA A 6 20.02 -1.43 16.69
CA ALA A 6 20.12 -1.78 15.27
C ALA A 6 19.19 -0.93 14.38
N ALA A 7 17.99 -0.58 14.87
CA ALA A 7 17.06 0.28 14.13
C ALA A 7 17.56 1.74 14.02
N VAL A 8 18.12 2.31 15.10
CA VAL A 8 18.62 3.69 15.13
C VAL A 8 19.88 3.86 14.28
N TYR A 9 20.75 2.85 14.25
CA TYR A 9 21.98 2.87 13.44
C TYR A 9 21.80 2.32 12.01
N SER A 10 20.55 2.17 11.55
CA SER A 10 20.28 1.77 10.17
C SER A 10 20.64 2.89 9.19
N THR A 11 21.78 2.74 8.52
CA THR A 11 22.34 3.75 7.61
C THR A 11 21.87 3.54 6.18
N GLY A 12 21.41 2.33 5.83
CA GLY A 12 21.02 1.96 4.48
C GLY A 12 19.70 2.61 4.01
N PRO A 13 19.63 3.13 2.77
CA PRO A 13 18.38 3.55 2.14
C PRO A 13 17.32 2.44 2.09
N TRP A 14 17.79 1.18 2.03
CA TRP A 14 16.94 -0.02 1.99
C TRP A 14 16.40 -0.41 3.36
N GLU A 15 17.20 -0.25 4.41
CA GLU A 15 16.81 -0.61 5.79
C GLU A 15 15.60 0.22 6.25
N ARG A 16 15.55 1.50 5.84
CA ARG A 16 14.40 2.39 6.10
C ARG A 16 13.13 2.01 5.34
N ARG A 17 13.27 1.37 4.16
CA ARG A 17 12.13 0.95 3.33
C ARG A 17 11.53 -0.39 3.79
N MET A 18 12.34 -1.25 4.40
CA MET A 18 11.89 -2.55 4.93
C MET A 18 10.89 -2.42 6.09
N SER A 19 10.86 -1.28 6.79
CA SER A 19 9.83 -0.99 7.80
C SER A 19 8.41 -1.00 7.22
N PHE A 20 8.24 -0.74 5.92
CA PHE A 20 6.95 -0.80 5.23
C PHE A 20 6.59 -2.20 4.75
N ALA A 21 7.56 -3.13 4.65
CA ALA A 21 7.31 -4.49 4.19
C ALA A 21 6.37 -5.25 5.13
N ALA A 22 6.50 -5.05 6.45
CA ALA A 22 5.62 -5.67 7.43
C ALA A 22 4.15 -5.25 7.24
N MET A 23 3.89 -3.97 6.95
CA MET A 23 2.55 -3.48 6.65
C MET A 23 1.98 -4.08 5.36
N PHE A 24 2.81 -4.24 4.34
CA PHE A 24 2.38 -4.87 3.07
C PHE A 24 2.06 -6.35 3.27
N ILE A 25 2.91 -7.10 3.99
CA ILE A 25 2.68 -8.51 4.31
C ILE A 25 1.38 -8.69 5.09
N MET A 26 1.15 -7.87 6.12
CA MET A 26 -0.11 -7.91 6.88
C MET A 26 -1.32 -7.72 5.97
N ARG A 27 -1.26 -6.78 5.02
CA ARG A 27 -2.36 -6.49 4.09
C ARG A 27 -2.59 -7.62 3.10
N LEU A 28 -1.54 -8.26 2.59
CA LEU A 28 -1.64 -9.47 1.79
C LEU A 28 -2.29 -10.63 2.56
N CYS A 29 -1.92 -10.82 3.83
CA CYS A 29 -2.54 -11.84 4.68
C CYS A 29 -4.05 -11.59 4.86
N ILE A 30 -4.46 -10.34 5.07
CA ILE A 30 -5.88 -9.97 5.17
C ILE A 30 -6.59 -10.22 3.83
N LEU A 31 -5.98 -9.86 2.70
CA LEU A 31 -6.53 -10.15 1.37
C LEU A 31 -6.72 -11.66 1.16
N CYS A 32 -5.72 -12.48 1.50
CA CYS A 32 -5.81 -13.94 1.42
C CYS A 32 -6.94 -14.48 2.31
N LEU A 33 -7.04 -14.02 3.57
CA LEU A 33 -8.14 -14.39 4.46
C LEU A 33 -9.50 -14.07 3.82
N ARG A 34 -9.58 -12.93 3.13
CA ARG A 34 -10.79 -12.46 2.47
C ARG A 34 -11.19 -13.24 1.22
N TYR A 35 -10.24 -13.94 0.60
CA TYR A 35 -10.51 -14.93 -0.44
C TYR A 35 -10.99 -16.27 0.12
N THR A 36 -10.70 -16.57 1.39
CA THR A 36 -11.19 -17.80 2.03
C THR A 36 -12.67 -17.66 2.42
N PRO A 37 -13.42 -18.77 2.53
CA PRO A 37 -14.80 -18.75 3.00
C PRO A 37 -14.97 -18.26 4.46
N TYR A 38 -13.88 -18.12 5.22
CA TYR A 38 -13.89 -17.54 6.56
C TYR A 38 -13.81 -16.00 6.55
N GLY A 39 -13.43 -15.40 5.42
CA GLY A 39 -13.38 -13.96 5.23
C GLY A 39 -14.68 -13.41 4.65
N GLY A 40 -15.28 -12.43 5.32
CA GLY A 40 -16.46 -11.72 4.85
C GLY A 40 -16.16 -10.45 4.07
N GLY A 41 -17.20 -9.85 3.50
CA GLY A 41 -17.14 -8.53 2.87
C GLY A 41 -17.75 -8.49 1.47
N HIS A 42 -17.89 -7.27 0.93
CA HIS A 42 -18.49 -7.09 -0.39
C HIS A 42 -17.51 -7.52 -1.51
N PRO A 43 -17.95 -8.23 -2.57
CA PRO A 43 -17.07 -8.64 -3.67
C PRO A 43 -16.42 -7.43 -4.38
N GLU A 44 -17.17 -6.36 -4.59
CA GLU A 44 -16.63 -5.09 -5.13
C GLU A 44 -15.58 -4.40 -4.24
N ALA A 45 -15.53 -4.71 -2.95
CA ALA A 45 -14.50 -4.18 -2.06
C ALA A 45 -13.17 -4.92 -2.23
N LEU A 46 -13.18 -6.22 -2.58
CA LEU A 46 -11.96 -6.98 -2.90
C LEU A 46 -11.17 -6.36 -4.05
N TYR A 47 -11.87 -5.94 -5.11
CA TYR A 47 -11.24 -5.26 -6.24
C TYR A 47 -10.49 -4.00 -5.81
N HIS A 48 -11.10 -3.19 -4.92
CA HIS A 48 -10.45 -1.99 -4.42
C HIS A 48 -9.30 -2.28 -3.47
N VAL A 49 -9.38 -3.31 -2.61
CA VAL A 49 -8.24 -3.73 -1.77
C VAL A 49 -7.06 -4.17 -2.64
N PHE A 50 -7.33 -4.94 -3.70
CA PHE A 50 -6.29 -5.33 -4.66
C PHE A 50 -5.67 -4.11 -5.35
N MET A 51 -6.49 -3.19 -5.84
CA MET A 51 -6.00 -1.96 -6.49
C MET A 51 -5.17 -1.09 -5.55
N GLN A 52 -5.54 -1.00 -4.28
CA GLN A 52 -4.75 -0.31 -3.27
C GLN A 52 -3.34 -0.90 -3.14
N ASP A 53 -3.21 -2.23 -3.08
CA ASP A 53 -1.92 -2.91 -3.01
C ASP A 53 -1.10 -2.71 -4.28
N PHE A 54 -1.75 -2.82 -5.43
CA PHE A 54 -1.13 -2.61 -6.73
C PHE A 54 -0.50 -1.21 -6.85
N TRP A 55 -1.28 -0.14 -6.61
CA TRP A 55 -0.76 1.22 -6.71
C TRP A 55 0.34 1.53 -5.70
N SER A 56 0.21 1.00 -4.47
CA SER A 56 1.22 1.16 -3.42
C SER A 56 2.53 0.47 -3.80
N LEU A 57 2.46 -0.73 -4.38
CA LEU A 57 3.63 -1.48 -4.82
C LEU A 57 4.31 -0.78 -6.02
N VAL A 58 3.54 -0.34 -7.00
CA VAL A 58 4.06 0.41 -8.16
C VAL A 58 4.76 1.69 -7.70
N GLY A 59 4.16 2.46 -6.79
CA GLY A 59 4.78 3.66 -6.21
C GLY A 59 6.08 3.34 -5.49
N ALA A 60 6.12 2.27 -4.69
CA ALA A 60 7.33 1.82 -3.99
C ALA A 60 8.44 1.43 -4.98
N VAL A 61 8.12 0.71 -6.06
CA VAL A 61 9.08 0.32 -7.10
C VAL A 61 9.62 1.53 -7.85
N ILE A 62 8.77 2.51 -8.21
CA ILE A 62 9.20 3.73 -8.90
C ILE A 62 10.16 4.54 -8.01
N SER A 63 9.80 4.74 -6.74
CA SER A 63 10.66 5.39 -5.73
C SER A 63 11.97 4.63 -5.49
N ALA A 64 11.94 3.31 -5.62
CA ALA A 64 13.12 2.47 -5.41
C ALA A 64 14.07 2.47 -6.62
N THR A 65 13.53 2.46 -7.82
CA THR A 65 14.28 2.41 -9.08
C THR A 65 14.75 3.78 -9.55
N GLN A 66 14.26 4.87 -8.93
CA GLN A 66 14.58 6.24 -9.30
C GLN A 66 14.26 6.52 -10.77
N ILE A 67 13.10 6.05 -11.24
CA ILE A 67 12.59 6.32 -12.59
C ILE A 67 11.57 7.47 -12.45
N PRO A 68 11.58 8.51 -13.30
CA PRO A 68 12.35 8.70 -14.55
C PRO A 68 13.68 9.47 -14.40
N GLU A 69 14.05 9.91 -13.20
CA GLU A 69 15.28 10.68 -12.93
C GLU A 69 16.57 9.96 -13.38
N ARG A 70 16.58 8.63 -13.37
CA ARG A 70 17.65 7.79 -13.92
C ARG A 70 17.76 7.85 -15.45
N TRP A 71 16.68 8.14 -16.16
CA TRP A 71 16.64 8.18 -17.63
C TRP A 71 16.98 9.57 -18.19
N LEU A 72 16.62 10.64 -17.48
CA LEU A 72 16.90 12.02 -17.89
C LEU A 72 17.43 12.82 -16.69
N PRO A 73 18.75 12.72 -16.40
CA PRO A 73 19.35 13.45 -15.29
C PRO A 73 19.20 14.97 -15.49
N GLY A 74 18.74 15.67 -14.44
CA GLY A 74 18.62 17.14 -14.41
C GLY A 74 17.36 17.75 -15.02
N LYS A 75 16.43 16.95 -15.60
CA LYS A 75 15.15 17.46 -16.12
C LYS A 75 13.99 17.38 -15.13
N PHE A 76 14.08 16.52 -14.13
CA PHE A 76 12.98 16.20 -13.21
C PHE A 76 13.24 16.62 -11.76
N ASP A 77 14.23 17.49 -11.52
CA ASP A 77 14.63 17.87 -10.17
C ASP A 77 13.57 18.73 -9.46
N TYR A 78 12.81 19.54 -10.21
CA TYR A 78 11.75 20.40 -9.66
C TYR A 78 10.34 19.76 -9.68
N ALA A 79 10.03 18.93 -10.69
CA ALA A 79 8.70 18.32 -10.87
C ALA A 79 8.84 16.92 -11.49
N PHE A 80 7.92 16.02 -11.15
CA PHE A 80 7.94 14.60 -11.58
C PHE A 80 9.15 13.77 -11.14
N ASN A 81 9.80 14.14 -10.02
CA ASN A 81 10.75 13.26 -9.38
C ASN A 81 10.08 11.93 -8.94
N SER A 82 10.87 10.88 -8.81
CA SER A 82 10.35 9.53 -8.48
C SER A 82 9.59 9.49 -7.15
N HIS A 83 10.00 10.32 -6.19
CA HIS A 83 9.38 10.44 -4.88
C HIS A 83 7.99 11.08 -4.91
N ASN A 84 7.78 12.12 -5.71
CA ASN A 84 6.51 12.80 -5.89
C ASN A 84 5.53 11.90 -6.63
N ILE A 85 6.01 11.15 -7.64
CA ILE A 85 5.20 10.14 -8.33
C ILE A 85 4.75 9.06 -7.33
N MET A 86 5.66 8.58 -6.49
CA MET A 86 5.31 7.64 -5.42
C MET A 86 4.21 8.18 -4.50
N HIS A 87 4.31 9.43 -4.03
CA HIS A 87 3.26 10.04 -3.19
C HIS A 87 1.90 10.07 -3.89
N VAL A 88 1.86 10.45 -5.17
CA VAL A 88 0.61 10.45 -5.95
C VAL A 88 0.00 9.04 -6.03
N LEU A 89 0.82 8.03 -6.31
CA LEU A 89 0.37 6.64 -6.41
C LEU A 89 -0.11 6.08 -5.05
N VAL A 90 0.58 6.43 -3.96
CA VAL A 90 0.16 6.04 -2.60
C VAL A 90 -1.18 6.70 -2.23
N VAL A 91 -1.41 7.96 -2.62
CA VAL A 91 -2.71 8.63 -2.45
C VAL A 91 -3.82 7.92 -3.24
N LEU A 92 -3.56 7.51 -4.49
CA LEU A 92 -4.50 6.71 -5.28
C LEU A 92 -4.83 5.38 -4.58
N GLY A 93 -3.82 4.71 -4.01
CA GLY A 93 -4.03 3.53 -3.17
C GLY A 93 -4.94 3.83 -1.97
N GLY A 94 -4.71 4.94 -1.27
CA GLY A 94 -5.56 5.40 -0.17
C GLY A 94 -7.01 5.69 -0.57
N LEU A 95 -7.24 6.21 -1.78
CA LEU A 95 -8.60 6.41 -2.31
C LEU A 95 -9.31 5.07 -2.54
N HIS A 96 -8.60 4.07 -3.08
CA HIS A 96 -9.15 2.73 -3.21
C HIS A 96 -9.48 2.10 -1.84
N MET A 97 -8.62 2.27 -0.83
CA MET A 97 -8.91 1.86 0.56
C MET A 97 -10.22 2.49 1.04
N HIS A 98 -10.41 3.79 0.81
CA HIS A 98 -11.62 4.50 1.23
C HIS A 98 -12.87 3.89 0.61
N TRP A 99 -12.88 3.65 -0.70
CA TRP A 99 -14.02 3.03 -1.39
C TRP A 99 -14.27 1.57 -0.98
N ALA A 100 -13.21 0.80 -0.73
CA ALA A 100 -13.33 -0.57 -0.19
C ALA A 100 -14.07 -0.55 1.16
N VAL A 101 -13.60 0.31 2.07
CA VAL A 101 -14.17 0.45 3.42
C VAL A 101 -15.61 0.92 3.39
N GLN A 102 -15.96 1.90 2.53
CA GLN A 102 -17.35 2.34 2.37
C GLN A 102 -18.26 1.19 1.91
N LYS A 103 -17.83 0.40 0.94
CA LYS A 103 -18.59 -0.76 0.45
C LYS A 103 -18.74 -1.83 1.53
N ASP A 104 -17.72 -2.07 2.33
CA ASP A 104 -17.77 -3.02 3.44
C ASP A 104 -18.71 -2.56 4.55
N PHE A 105 -18.68 -1.28 4.93
CA PHE A 105 -19.64 -0.76 5.90
C PHE A 105 -21.08 -0.90 5.42
N LEU A 106 -21.34 -0.61 4.14
CA LEU A 106 -22.68 -0.80 3.55
C LEU A 106 -23.09 -2.27 3.53
N TRP A 107 -22.15 -3.18 3.28
CA TRP A 107 -22.41 -4.62 3.33
C TRP A 107 -22.73 -5.07 4.75
N VAL A 108 -21.95 -4.67 5.75
CA VAL A 108 -22.22 -4.98 7.16
C VAL A 108 -23.56 -4.40 7.62
N ALA A 109 -23.88 -3.16 7.24
CA ALA A 109 -25.14 -2.53 7.60
C ALA A 109 -26.38 -3.23 7.01
N LYS A 110 -26.25 -3.82 5.82
CA LYS A 110 -27.34 -4.59 5.17
C LYS A 110 -27.41 -6.04 5.66
N SER A 111 -26.29 -6.60 6.08
CA SER A 111 -26.19 -7.99 6.54
C SER A 111 -26.72 -8.09 7.96
N GLN A 112 -28.04 -8.16 8.13
CA GLN A 112 -28.63 -8.52 9.41
C GLN A 112 -28.36 -10.01 9.67
N CYS A 113 -27.61 -10.31 10.74
CA CYS A 113 -27.57 -11.67 11.25
C CYS A 113 -28.99 -12.09 11.67
N PRO A 114 -29.44 -13.32 11.36
CA PRO A 114 -30.64 -13.85 11.97
C PRO A 114 -30.48 -13.81 13.49
N LYS A 115 -31.50 -13.30 14.18
CA LYS A 115 -31.56 -13.27 15.64
C LYS A 115 -31.62 -14.68 16.23
#